data_AF-A0ABD0NG78-F1
#
_entry.id   AF-A0ABD0NG78-F1
#
_cell.length_a   1.000
_cell.length_b   1.000
_cell.length_c   1.000
_cell.angle_alpha   90.00
_cell.angle_beta   90.00
_cell.angle_gamma   90.00
#
_symmetry.space_group_name_H-M   'P 1'
#
loop_
_entity.id
_entity.type
_entity.pdbx_description
1 polymer ?
#
loop_
_entity_poly.entity_id
_entity_poly.type
_entity_poly.pdbx_seq_one_letter_code
_entity_poly.pdbx_strand_id
1 'polypeptide(L)'
;MWSDVSSPASLDGLLTNLIKGNLLPSALIWITTRPAAASKIPPDCIDRVTEIRGFNDAQKEEYFKKRFTDENQAKEIIDHVKQSKSLFIMCHIPVFCWISATVLQNILEEKRSNDVRNQSTDTSKTLQESNPEDTPKTLTQIYTHFFRFQIQQSRRKYGGKYTPDVSWGKQTICSLGKLAFQQLEKNNLIFYDTDLESCGIDVPKASVYSGMCTQIFKEQTGIILGTT
;
A
#
# COMPACT_ATOMS: atom_id res chain seq x y z
N MET A 1 -15.52 -31.13 -20.65
CA MET A 1 -14.16 -31.23 -20.07
C MET A 1 -13.21 -30.74 -21.15
N TRP A 2 -12.46 -29.68 -20.88
CA TRP A 2 -11.64 -28.99 -21.88
C TRP A 2 -10.17 -29.26 -21.55
N SER A 3 -9.45 -29.90 -22.46
CA SER A 3 -8.08 -30.41 -22.24
C SER A 3 -7.12 -30.07 -23.38
N ASP A 4 -7.59 -29.32 -24.39
CA ASP A 4 -6.77 -28.92 -25.53
C ASP A 4 -6.15 -27.55 -25.27
N VAL A 5 -4.84 -27.56 -24.99
CA VAL A 5 -4.02 -26.37 -24.69
C VAL A 5 -4.03 -25.34 -25.82
N SER A 6 -4.21 -25.77 -27.07
CA SER A 6 -4.09 -24.91 -28.26
C SER A 6 -5.39 -24.21 -28.64
N SER A 7 -6.50 -24.60 -28.04
CA SER A 7 -7.81 -24.02 -28.37
C SER A 7 -8.08 -22.74 -27.57
N PRO A 8 -8.88 -21.79 -28.09
CA PRO A 8 -9.27 -20.61 -27.33
C PRO A 8 -10.21 -20.99 -26.17
N ALA A 9 -10.00 -20.39 -24.99
CA ALA A 9 -10.89 -20.51 -23.84
C ALA A 9 -11.03 -19.18 -23.10
N SER A 10 -12.12 -19.05 -22.32
CA SER A 10 -12.25 -17.95 -21.37
C SER A 10 -11.24 -18.11 -20.22
N LEU A 11 -10.84 -16.99 -19.61
CA LEU A 11 -9.91 -16.98 -18.48
C LEU A 11 -10.41 -17.86 -17.32
N ASP A 12 -11.68 -17.75 -16.96
CA ASP A 12 -12.28 -18.54 -15.89
C ASP A 12 -12.28 -20.04 -16.21
N GLY A 13 -12.53 -20.38 -17.48
CA GLY A 13 -12.45 -21.76 -17.97
C GLY A 13 -11.04 -22.30 -17.88
N LEU A 14 -10.05 -21.52 -18.30
CA LEU A 14 -8.62 -21.87 -18.22
C LEU A 14 -8.19 -22.11 -16.76
N LEU A 15 -8.44 -21.15 -15.86
CA LEU A 15 -8.07 -21.25 -14.45
C LEU A 15 -8.78 -22.44 -13.76
N THR A 16 -10.06 -22.66 -14.06
CA THR A 16 -10.80 -23.80 -13.49
C THR A 16 -10.21 -25.14 -13.94
N ASN A 17 -9.84 -25.29 -15.21
CA ASN A 17 -9.27 -26.54 -15.71
C ASN A 17 -7.84 -26.78 -15.20
N LEU A 18 -7.05 -25.71 -14.98
CA LEU A 18 -5.77 -25.80 -14.30
C LEU A 18 -5.92 -26.27 -12.85
N ILE A 19 -6.81 -25.63 -12.06
CA ILE A 19 -7.03 -25.98 -10.66
C ILE A 19 -7.57 -27.42 -10.51
N LYS A 20 -8.40 -27.88 -11.45
CA LYS A 20 -8.90 -29.26 -11.47
C LYS A 20 -7.89 -30.29 -11.99
N GLY A 21 -6.74 -29.86 -12.53
CA GLY A 21 -5.75 -30.75 -13.14
C GLY A 21 -6.15 -31.32 -14.51
N ASN A 22 -7.21 -30.81 -15.14
CA ASN A 22 -7.58 -31.19 -16.51
C ASN A 22 -6.58 -30.66 -17.54
N LEU A 23 -5.92 -29.55 -17.21
CA LEU A 23 -4.86 -28.93 -17.97
C LEU A 23 -3.58 -28.94 -17.13
N LEU A 24 -2.46 -29.35 -17.73
CA LEU A 24 -1.17 -29.49 -17.05
C LEU A 24 -1.26 -30.30 -15.73
N PRO A 25 -1.66 -31.58 -15.77
CA PRO A 25 -1.94 -32.38 -14.57
C PRO A 25 -0.74 -32.56 -13.63
N SER A 26 0.48 -32.34 -14.12
CA SER A 26 1.71 -32.42 -13.33
C SER A 26 2.14 -31.09 -12.72
N ALA A 27 1.45 -29.99 -13.02
CA ALA A 27 1.78 -28.67 -12.47
C ALA A 27 1.34 -28.58 -11.01
N LEU A 28 2.20 -27.96 -10.18
CA LEU A 28 1.86 -27.62 -8.81
C LEU A 28 1.38 -26.17 -8.75
N ILE A 29 0.21 -25.95 -8.17
CA ILE A 29 -0.43 -24.63 -8.14
C ILE A 29 -0.46 -24.13 -6.69
N TRP A 30 0.09 -22.94 -6.45
CA TRP A 30 -0.03 -22.25 -5.17
C TRP A 30 -1.03 -21.11 -5.28
N ILE A 31 -2.11 -21.18 -4.50
CA ILE A 31 -3.17 -20.16 -4.50
C ILE A 31 -3.11 -19.36 -3.20
N THR A 32 -3.02 -18.03 -3.32
CA THR A 32 -3.21 -17.12 -2.20
C THR A 32 -4.61 -16.51 -2.28
N THR A 33 -5.39 -16.61 -1.20
CA THR A 33 -6.75 -16.07 -1.15
C THR A 33 -7.08 -15.54 0.24
N ARG A 34 -8.08 -14.65 0.31
CA ARG A 34 -8.65 -14.24 1.60
C ARG A 34 -9.44 -15.41 2.21
N PRO A 35 -9.47 -15.56 3.54
CA PRO A 35 -10.22 -16.65 4.18
C PRO A 35 -11.68 -16.73 3.71
N ALA A 36 -12.35 -15.58 3.53
CA ALA A 36 -13.74 -15.50 3.07
C ALA A 36 -13.98 -16.05 1.64
N ALA A 37 -12.94 -16.21 0.82
CA ALA A 37 -13.04 -16.75 -0.53
C ALA A 37 -12.41 -18.15 -0.66
N ALA A 38 -11.76 -18.66 0.39
CA ALA A 38 -11.11 -19.97 0.36
C ALA A 38 -12.11 -21.12 0.11
N SER A 39 -13.31 -21.02 0.67
CA SER A 39 -14.38 -22.02 0.49
C SER A 39 -14.93 -22.11 -0.93
N LYS A 40 -14.57 -21.17 -1.83
CA LYS A 40 -14.94 -21.25 -3.25
C LYS A 40 -14.10 -22.25 -4.03
N ILE A 41 -12.96 -22.69 -3.49
CA ILE A 41 -12.10 -23.70 -4.11
C ILE A 41 -12.62 -25.08 -3.66
N PRO A 42 -12.93 -26.00 -4.59
CA PRO A 42 -13.39 -27.34 -4.22
C PRO A 42 -12.35 -28.05 -3.33
N PRO A 43 -12.76 -28.66 -2.21
CA PRO A 43 -11.83 -29.35 -1.31
C PRO A 43 -11.02 -30.45 -1.99
N ASP A 44 -11.62 -31.13 -2.98
CA ASP A 44 -10.98 -32.19 -3.76
C ASP A 44 -9.81 -31.68 -4.63
N CYS A 45 -9.68 -30.37 -4.82
CA CYS A 45 -8.59 -29.73 -5.55
C CYS A 45 -7.49 -29.18 -4.62
N ILE A 46 -7.53 -29.49 -3.31
CA ILE A 46 -6.63 -28.91 -2.31
C ILE A 46 -5.84 -30.00 -1.59
N ASP A 47 -4.54 -30.10 -1.89
CA ASP A 47 -3.64 -31.01 -1.19
C ASP A 47 -3.18 -30.46 0.18
N ARG A 48 -3.01 -29.14 0.27
CA ARG A 48 -2.49 -28.48 1.48
C ARG A 48 -3.05 -27.09 1.66
N VAL A 49 -3.40 -26.76 2.90
CA VAL A 49 -3.79 -25.41 3.33
C VAL A 49 -2.77 -24.89 4.33
N THR A 50 -2.35 -23.64 4.15
CA THR A 50 -1.51 -22.93 5.12
C THR A 50 -2.11 -21.56 5.39
N GLU A 51 -2.37 -21.26 6.66
CA GLU A 51 -2.86 -19.95 7.10
C GLU A 51 -1.69 -19.04 7.46
N ILE A 52 -1.59 -17.88 6.80
CA ILE A 52 -0.60 -16.85 7.12
C ILE A 52 -1.20 -15.94 8.20
N ARG A 53 -0.74 -16.12 9.44
CA ARG A 53 -1.29 -15.39 10.61
C ARG A 53 -0.66 -14.02 10.85
N GLY A 54 0.57 -13.77 10.37
CA GLY A 54 1.29 -12.53 10.61
C GLY A 54 2.39 -12.69 11.66
N PHE A 55 2.78 -11.59 12.31
CA PHE A 55 3.91 -11.52 13.23
C PHE A 55 3.52 -11.80 14.68
N ASN A 56 4.29 -12.67 15.33
CA ASN A 56 4.31 -12.76 16.79
C ASN A 56 5.06 -11.56 17.41
N ASP A 57 5.03 -11.44 18.73
CA ASP A 57 5.58 -10.27 19.42
C ASP A 57 7.10 -10.09 19.21
N ALA A 58 7.87 -11.18 19.17
CA ALA A 58 9.31 -11.12 18.88
C ALA A 58 9.57 -10.66 17.44
N GLN A 59 8.79 -11.14 16.47
CA GLN A 59 8.89 -10.77 15.06
C GLN A 59 8.51 -9.30 14.82
N LYS A 60 7.55 -8.74 15.58
CA LYS A 60 7.25 -7.31 15.53
C LYS A 60 8.48 -6.48 15.90
N GLU A 61 9.14 -6.80 17.00
CA GLU A 61 10.37 -6.09 17.41
C GLU A 61 11.51 -6.27 16.40
N GLU A 62 11.69 -7.49 15.91
CA GLU A 62 12.70 -7.81 14.91
C GLU A 62 12.49 -6.98 13.63
N TYR A 63 11.23 -6.82 13.19
CA TYR A 63 10.91 -5.97 12.05
C TYR A 63 11.40 -4.53 12.25
N PHE A 64 11.08 -3.91 13.37
CA PHE A 64 11.49 -2.51 13.63
C PHE A 64 13.01 -2.39 13.76
N LYS A 65 13.68 -3.33 14.43
CA LYS A 65 15.14 -3.37 14.53
C LYS A 65 15.81 -3.49 13.16
N LYS A 66 15.26 -4.30 12.25
CA LYS A 66 15.79 -4.44 10.88
C LYS A 66 15.48 -3.23 10.00
N ARG A 67 14.39 -2.52 10.27
CA ARG A 67 13.92 -1.39 9.44
C ARG A 67 14.69 -0.10 9.68
N PHE A 68 15.25 0.11 10.87
CA PHE A 68 15.97 1.33 11.24
C PHE A 68 17.43 1.00 11.55
N THR A 69 18.36 1.70 10.88
CA THR A 69 19.81 1.54 11.12
C THR A 69 20.25 2.09 12.47
N ASP A 70 19.60 3.16 12.95
CA ASP A 70 19.86 3.73 14.26
C ASP A 70 19.09 2.94 15.35
N GLU A 71 19.84 2.27 16.23
CA GLU A 71 19.29 1.47 17.31
C GLU A 71 18.46 2.29 18.31
N ASN A 72 18.83 3.56 18.54
CA ASN A 72 18.08 4.43 19.45
C ASN A 72 16.73 4.80 18.84
N GLN A 73 16.72 5.11 17.54
CA GLN A 73 15.47 5.35 16.80
C GLN A 73 14.60 4.08 16.76
N ALA A 74 15.19 2.92 16.50
CA ALA A 74 14.47 1.65 16.51
C ALA A 74 13.81 1.40 17.88
N LYS A 75 14.56 1.62 18.96
CA LYS A 75 14.06 1.47 20.34
C LYS A 75 12.93 2.44 20.64
N GLU A 76 13.10 3.72 20.30
CA GLU A 76 12.06 4.76 20.49
C GLU A 76 10.75 4.39 19.77
N ILE A 77 10.82 3.91 18.53
CA ILE A 77 9.66 3.47 17.76
C ILE A 77 8.99 2.26 18.42
N ILE A 78 9.77 1.26 18.82
CA ILE A 78 9.26 0.05 19.50
C ILE A 78 8.54 0.44 20.79
N ASP A 79 9.12 1.35 21.58
CA ASP A 79 8.53 1.82 22.83
C ASP A 79 7.18 2.53 22.59
N HIS A 80 7.10 3.41 21.57
CA HIS A 80 5.84 4.06 21.20
C HIS A 80 4.77 3.04 20.74
N VAL A 81 5.14 2.05 19.93
CA VAL A 81 4.22 1.00 19.49
C VAL A 81 3.72 0.18 20.68
N LYS A 82 4.60 -0.19 21.62
CA LYS A 82 4.23 -0.94 22.83
C LYS A 82 3.37 -0.16 23.81
N GLN A 83 3.59 1.15 23.94
CA GLN A 83 2.76 2.03 24.78
C GLN A 83 1.31 2.11 24.27
N SER A 84 1.11 1.99 22.96
CA SER A 84 -0.21 1.98 22.33
C SER A 84 -0.70 0.56 22.08
N LYS A 85 -1.57 0.04 22.96
CA LYS A 85 -2.15 -1.31 22.83
C LYS A 85 -2.74 -1.55 21.43
N SER A 86 -3.41 -0.56 20.85
CA SER A 86 -4.01 -0.69 19.52
C SER A 86 -2.95 -0.81 18.42
N LEU A 87 -1.91 0.04 18.41
CA LEU A 87 -0.81 -0.08 17.45
C LEU A 87 -0.11 -1.44 17.58
N PHE A 88 0.17 -1.87 18.81
CA PHE A 88 0.83 -3.14 19.07
C PHE A 88 0.03 -4.35 18.56
N ILE A 89 -1.30 -4.33 18.74
CA ILE A 89 -2.21 -5.37 18.22
C ILE A 89 -2.25 -5.32 16.69
N MET A 90 -2.41 -4.14 16.10
CA MET A 90 -2.46 -3.98 14.64
C MET A 90 -1.17 -4.46 13.96
N CYS A 91 -0.01 -4.21 14.57
CA CYS A 91 1.29 -4.68 14.09
C CYS A 91 1.43 -6.20 14.00
N HIS A 92 0.45 -6.98 14.46
CA HIS A 92 0.36 -8.40 14.09
C HIS A 92 0.33 -8.60 12.57
N ILE A 93 -0.34 -7.70 11.82
CA ILE A 93 -0.33 -7.75 10.36
C ILE A 93 0.90 -6.96 9.86
N PRO A 94 1.81 -7.58 9.07
CA PRO A 94 3.07 -6.96 8.67
C PRO A 94 2.97 -5.59 8.00
N VAL A 95 1.91 -5.34 7.22
CA VAL A 95 1.69 -4.03 6.58
C VAL A 95 1.55 -2.91 7.62
N PHE A 96 0.94 -3.19 8.78
CA PHE A 96 0.82 -2.20 9.84
C PHE A 96 2.15 -1.92 10.54
N CYS A 97 3.07 -2.89 10.62
CA CYS A 97 4.43 -2.60 11.07
C CYS A 97 5.11 -1.57 10.15
N TRP A 98 4.98 -1.73 8.83
CA TRP A 98 5.54 -0.78 7.87
C TRP A 98 4.89 0.60 7.94
N ILE A 99 3.56 0.66 7.99
CA ILE A 99 2.81 1.91 8.11
C ILE A 99 3.17 2.62 9.42
N SER A 100 3.14 1.91 10.55
CA SER A 100 3.48 2.47 11.87
C SER A 100 4.93 2.95 11.93
N ALA A 101 5.89 2.19 11.40
CA ALA A 101 7.28 2.62 11.30
C ALA A 101 7.40 3.94 10.54
N THR A 102 6.74 4.02 9.37
CA THR A 102 6.77 5.20 8.51
C THR A 102 6.13 6.43 9.17
N VAL A 103 4.96 6.26 9.77
CA VAL A 103 4.22 7.36 10.41
C VAL A 103 4.95 7.85 11.66
N LEU A 104 5.36 6.95 12.55
CA LEU A 104 6.03 7.33 13.80
C LEU A 104 7.39 7.97 13.51
N GLN A 105 8.15 7.46 12.54
CA GLN A 105 9.39 8.10 12.08
C GLN A 105 9.14 9.55 11.67
N ASN A 106 8.12 9.81 10.84
CA ASN A 106 7.83 11.16 10.38
C ASN A 106 7.43 12.10 11.54
N ILE A 107 6.61 11.62 12.48
CA ILE A 107 6.19 12.41 13.66
C ILE A 107 7.42 12.78 14.50
N LEU A 108 8.34 11.85 14.74
CA LEU A 108 9.55 12.09 15.53
C LEU A 108 10.50 13.07 14.84
N GLU A 109 10.68 12.95 13.53
CA GLU A 109 11.49 13.88 12.73
C GLU A 109 10.90 15.30 12.73
N GLU A 110 9.58 15.44 12.65
CA GLU A 110 8.88 16.73 12.74
C GLU A 110 9.05 17.36 14.14
N LYS A 111 8.93 16.57 15.21
CA LYS A 111 9.16 17.04 16.59
C LYS A 111 10.58 17.60 16.78
N ARG A 112 11.60 16.82 16.42
CA ARG A 112 13.01 17.25 16.53
C ARG A 112 13.27 18.52 15.72
N SER A 113 12.68 18.64 14.52
CA SER A 113 12.84 19.82 13.66
C SER A 113 12.22 21.09 14.25
N ASN A 114 11.10 20.95 14.96
CA ASN A 114 10.43 22.06 15.62
C ASN A 114 11.17 22.51 16.89
N ASP A 115 11.72 21.57 17.67
CA ASP A 115 12.51 21.87 18.86
C ASP A 115 13.77 22.69 18.54
N VAL A 116 14.42 22.40 17.41
CA VAL A 116 15.59 23.16 16.92
C VAL A 116 15.19 24.58 16.47
N ARG A 117 14.04 24.76 15.81
CA ARG A 117 13.57 26.09 15.38
C ARG A 117 13.16 26.97 16.55
N ASN A 118 12.53 26.38 17.58
CA ASN A 118 12.09 27.08 18.78
C ASN A 118 13.24 27.56 19.68
N GLN A 119 14.48 27.15 19.43
CA GLN A 119 15.68 27.70 20.08
C GLN A 119 16.23 28.95 19.37
N SER A 120 15.68 29.36 18.22
CA SER A 120 16.28 30.38 17.35
C SER A 120 15.43 31.63 17.07
N THR A 121 14.16 31.69 17.45
CA THR A 121 13.34 32.91 17.27
C THR A 121 12.31 33.11 18.37
N ASP A 122 12.44 34.22 19.09
CA ASP A 122 11.52 34.70 20.11
C ASP A 122 10.44 35.59 19.46
N THR A 123 9.53 35.03 18.65
CA THR A 123 8.28 35.72 18.29
C THR A 123 7.24 34.83 17.59
N SER A 124 6.01 34.90 18.09
CA SER A 124 4.75 34.48 17.43
C SER A 124 4.35 33.01 17.55
N LYS A 125 3.82 32.65 18.73
CA LYS A 125 2.94 31.49 18.91
C LYS A 125 1.67 31.65 18.06
N THR A 126 1.54 30.86 16.99
CA THR A 126 0.25 30.60 16.35
C THR A 126 0.11 29.09 16.12
N LEU A 127 -0.50 28.42 17.10
CA LEU A 127 -1.22 27.14 17.01
C LEU A 127 -0.52 25.94 16.34
N GLN A 128 0.36 25.28 17.09
CA GLN A 128 0.38 23.80 17.19
C GLN A 128 1.32 23.38 18.32
N GLU A 129 0.82 23.49 19.57
CA GLU A 129 1.40 22.73 20.68
C GLU A 129 1.13 21.24 20.41
N SER A 130 2.20 20.47 20.25
CA SER A 130 2.14 19.04 19.96
C SER A 130 1.75 18.28 21.22
N ASN A 131 0.47 17.96 21.34
CA ASN A 131 -0.03 17.11 22.41
C ASN A 131 0.48 15.67 22.25
N PRO A 132 0.53 14.88 23.34
CA PRO A 132 0.60 13.40 23.30
C PRO A 132 -0.57 12.74 22.53
N GLU A 133 -1.48 13.53 21.94
CA GLU A 133 -2.53 13.12 21.01
C GLU A 133 -2.05 12.87 19.57
N ASP A 134 -0.86 13.32 19.16
CA ASP A 134 -0.37 13.13 17.79
C ASP A 134 0.04 11.69 17.46
N THR A 135 0.16 10.82 18.47
CA THR A 135 0.43 9.40 18.24
C THR A 135 -0.86 8.70 17.84
N PRO A 136 -0.95 8.09 16.64
CA PRO A 136 -2.17 7.46 16.16
C PRO A 136 -2.57 6.28 17.05
N LYS A 137 -3.84 6.27 17.48
CA LYS A 137 -4.42 5.22 18.35
C LYS A 137 -5.44 4.35 17.61
N THR A 138 -5.93 4.78 16.45
CA THR A 138 -6.94 4.04 15.68
C THR A 138 -6.47 3.78 14.25
N LEU A 139 -7.11 2.82 13.57
CA LEU A 139 -6.91 2.56 12.14
C LEU A 139 -7.11 3.83 11.31
N THR A 140 -8.17 4.58 11.57
CA THR A 140 -8.45 5.81 10.83
C THR A 140 -7.35 6.85 11.03
N GLN A 141 -6.87 7.02 12.27
CA GLN A 141 -5.78 7.95 12.56
C GLN A 141 -4.50 7.52 11.85
N ILE A 142 -4.08 6.25 11.97
CA ILE A 142 -2.85 5.79 11.32
C ILE A 142 -2.91 5.96 9.79
N TYR A 143 -4.04 5.67 9.15
CA TYR A 143 -4.22 5.92 7.72
C TYR A 143 -4.23 7.41 7.37
N THR A 144 -4.79 8.27 8.23
CA THR A 144 -4.78 9.73 8.01
C THR A 144 -3.35 10.27 8.08
N HIS A 145 -2.57 9.88 9.08
CA HIS A 145 -1.16 10.27 9.18
C HIS A 145 -0.34 9.71 8.02
N PHE A 146 -0.57 8.45 7.63
CA PHE A 146 0.12 7.83 6.50
C PHE A 146 -0.22 8.53 5.17
N PHE A 147 -1.49 8.88 4.96
CA PHE A 147 -1.93 9.64 3.79
C PHE A 147 -1.26 11.03 3.73
N ARG A 148 -1.21 11.73 4.87
CA ARG A 148 -0.49 13.01 5.00
C ARG A 148 0.99 12.85 4.65
N PHE A 149 1.65 11.80 5.15
CA PHE A 149 3.05 11.49 4.83
C PHE A 149 3.26 11.29 3.33
N GLN A 150 2.40 10.51 2.66
CA GLN A 150 2.49 10.27 1.21
C GLN A 150 2.34 11.57 0.39
N ILE A 151 1.41 12.45 0.78
CA ILE A 151 1.25 13.78 0.18
C ILE A 151 2.51 14.63 0.36
N GLN A 152 3.10 14.63 1.56
CA GLN A 152 4.30 15.40 1.84
C GLN A 152 5.52 14.86 1.07
N GLN A 153 5.66 13.53 0.99
CA GLN A 153 6.76 12.89 0.28
C GLN A 153 6.68 13.09 -1.23
N SER A 154 5.50 12.96 -1.83
CA SER A 154 5.30 13.28 -3.25
C SER A 154 5.63 14.75 -3.53
N ARG A 155 5.23 15.70 -2.67
CA ARG A 155 5.63 17.11 -2.79
C ARG A 155 7.14 17.30 -2.69
N ARG A 156 7.84 16.63 -1.79
CA ARG A 156 9.31 16.74 -1.67
C ARG A 156 10.04 16.18 -2.90
N LYS A 157 9.59 15.05 -3.43
CA LYS A 157 10.21 14.40 -4.60
C LYS A 157 10.02 15.20 -5.89
N TYR A 158 8.90 15.91 -6.03
CA TYR A 158 8.50 16.51 -7.30
C TYR A 158 8.26 18.04 -7.23
N GLY A 159 8.47 18.68 -6.08
CA GLY A 159 8.22 20.12 -5.87
C GLY A 159 9.30 21.07 -6.41
N GLY A 160 10.05 20.68 -7.45
CA GLY A 160 11.07 21.52 -8.11
C GLY A 160 10.52 22.36 -9.27
N LYS A 161 11.39 23.20 -9.86
CA LYS A 161 11.15 24.14 -11.00
C LYS A 161 10.43 23.56 -12.24
N TYR A 162 10.17 22.25 -12.30
CA TYR A 162 9.56 21.55 -13.43
C TYR A 162 8.09 21.17 -13.24
N THR A 163 7.47 21.31 -12.06
CA THR A 163 6.03 21.03 -11.88
C THR A 163 5.39 21.85 -10.74
N PRO A 164 4.96 23.10 -11.02
CA PRO A 164 4.23 23.93 -10.04
C PRO A 164 2.83 23.42 -9.68
N ASP A 165 2.31 22.40 -10.37
CA ASP A 165 0.87 22.12 -10.42
C ASP A 165 0.44 20.74 -9.90
N VAL A 166 1.31 19.99 -9.21
CA VAL A 166 0.84 18.82 -8.43
C VAL A 166 0.30 19.31 -7.09
N SER A 167 -0.78 20.09 -7.18
CA SER A 167 -1.59 20.45 -6.03
C SER A 167 -2.36 19.20 -5.61
N TRP A 168 -1.92 18.57 -4.52
CA TRP A 168 -2.78 17.70 -3.70
C TRP A 168 -3.88 18.52 -3.03
N GLY A 169 -4.66 19.23 -3.85
CA GLY A 169 -5.81 19.97 -3.45
C GLY A 169 -6.94 19.02 -3.07
N LYS A 170 -7.94 19.59 -2.41
CA LYS A 170 -9.17 18.89 -2.03
C LYS A 170 -9.79 18.15 -3.22
N GLN A 171 -9.76 18.75 -4.42
CA GLN A 171 -10.32 18.15 -5.63
C GLN A 171 -9.63 16.85 -6.04
N THR A 172 -8.29 16.83 -6.13
CA THR A 172 -7.53 15.62 -6.49
C THR A 172 -7.77 14.48 -5.50
N ILE A 173 -7.82 14.80 -4.21
CA ILE A 173 -8.12 13.81 -3.15
C ILE A 173 -9.54 13.25 -3.32
N CYS A 174 -10.53 14.11 -3.58
CA CYS A 174 -11.90 13.68 -3.85
C CYS A 174 -12.00 12.82 -5.11
N SER A 175 -11.30 13.18 -6.20
CA SER A 175 -11.27 12.39 -7.44
C SER A 175 -10.66 11.01 -7.23
N LEU A 176 -9.57 10.90 -6.46
CA LEU A 176 -8.99 9.60 -6.10
C LEU A 176 -9.93 8.76 -5.24
N GLY A 177 -10.61 9.39 -4.28
CA GLY A 177 -11.65 8.72 -3.48
C GLY A 177 -12.81 8.22 -4.34
N LYS A 178 -13.25 9.05 -5.31
CA LYS A 178 -14.29 8.68 -6.28
C LYS A 178 -13.85 7.48 -7.14
N LEU A 179 -12.63 7.51 -7.68
CA LEU A 179 -12.08 6.39 -8.46
C LEU A 179 -12.08 5.10 -7.63
N ALA A 180 -11.53 5.14 -6.41
CA ALA A 180 -11.47 3.99 -5.53
C ALA A 180 -12.86 3.43 -5.23
N PHE A 181 -13.82 4.30 -4.89
CA PHE A 181 -15.19 3.89 -4.60
C PHE A 181 -15.87 3.23 -5.81
N GLN A 182 -15.86 3.89 -6.97
CA GLN A 182 -16.52 3.39 -8.17
C GLN A 182 -15.93 2.07 -8.68
N GLN A 183 -14.61 1.90 -8.58
CA GLN A 183 -13.97 0.66 -9.01
C GLN A 183 -14.20 -0.48 -8.00
N LEU A 184 -14.26 -0.18 -6.70
CA LEU A 184 -14.66 -1.17 -5.69
C LEU A 184 -16.08 -1.68 -5.92
N GLU A 185 -17.04 -0.82 -6.27
CA GLU A 185 -18.41 -1.26 -6.63
C GLU A 185 -18.43 -2.21 -7.84
N LYS A 186 -17.48 -2.04 -8.77
CA LYS A 186 -17.30 -2.91 -9.94
C LYS A 186 -16.45 -4.15 -9.66
N ASN A 187 -15.92 -4.32 -8.45
CA ASN A 187 -14.92 -5.32 -8.08
C ASN A 187 -13.60 -5.24 -8.87
N ASN A 188 -13.24 -4.04 -9.33
CA ASN A 188 -12.00 -3.78 -10.04
C ASN A 188 -10.93 -3.24 -9.08
N LEU A 189 -9.75 -3.85 -9.12
CA LEU A 189 -8.58 -3.41 -8.33
C LEU A 189 -7.42 -2.91 -9.20
N ILE A 190 -7.55 -3.04 -10.52
CA ILE A 190 -6.61 -2.53 -11.52
C ILE A 190 -7.35 -1.45 -12.29
N PHE A 191 -6.71 -0.30 -12.46
CA PHE A 191 -7.27 0.87 -13.11
C PHE A 191 -6.55 1.13 -14.43
N TYR A 192 -7.31 1.40 -15.48
CA TYR A 192 -6.77 1.82 -16.76
C TYR A 192 -6.85 3.34 -16.90
N ASP A 193 -6.12 3.89 -17.87
CA ASP A 193 -6.06 5.32 -18.13
C ASP A 193 -7.47 5.95 -18.29
N THR A 194 -8.37 5.26 -18.96
CA THR A 194 -9.78 5.67 -19.15
C THR A 194 -10.55 5.78 -17.83
N ASP A 195 -10.25 4.92 -16.85
CA ASP A 195 -10.88 4.99 -15.52
C ASP A 195 -10.44 6.26 -14.78
N LEU A 196 -9.15 6.59 -14.88
CA LEU A 196 -8.58 7.80 -14.27
C LEU A 196 -9.16 9.07 -14.92
N GLU A 197 -9.18 9.12 -16.25
CA GLU A 197 -9.74 10.23 -17.03
C GLU A 197 -11.22 10.47 -16.70
N SER A 198 -12.02 9.41 -16.56
CA SER A 198 -13.43 9.51 -16.18
C SER A 198 -13.66 10.13 -14.79
N CYS A 199 -12.65 10.05 -13.92
CA CYS A 199 -12.63 10.67 -12.60
C CYS A 199 -11.98 12.07 -12.59
N GLY A 200 -11.58 12.58 -13.75
CA GLY A 200 -10.88 13.86 -13.89
C GLY A 200 -9.46 13.80 -13.32
N ILE A 201 -8.83 12.63 -13.32
CA ILE A 201 -7.47 12.42 -12.84
C ILE A 201 -6.54 12.39 -14.04
N ASP A 202 -5.53 13.27 -14.02
CA ASP A 202 -4.49 13.32 -15.03
C ASP A 202 -3.55 12.09 -14.90
N VAL A 203 -3.51 11.25 -15.94
CA VAL A 203 -2.87 9.92 -15.92
C VAL A 203 -1.37 9.99 -15.61
N PRO A 204 -0.55 10.83 -16.29
CA PRO A 204 0.87 10.97 -15.95
C PRO A 204 1.07 11.46 -14.52
N LYS A 205 0.17 12.32 -14.02
CA LYS A 205 0.25 12.83 -12.64
C LYS A 205 -0.07 11.75 -11.61
N ALA A 206 -1.07 10.92 -11.87
CA ALA A 206 -1.46 9.86 -10.95
C ALA A 206 -0.45 8.70 -10.91
N SER A 207 0.06 8.28 -12.06
CA SER A 207 1.01 7.16 -12.15
C SER A 207 2.37 7.51 -11.56
N VAL A 208 2.89 8.70 -11.85
CA VAL A 208 4.27 9.07 -11.49
C VAL A 208 4.35 9.79 -10.14
N TYR A 209 3.37 10.63 -9.81
CA TYR A 209 3.50 11.59 -8.71
C TYR A 209 2.59 11.31 -7.52
N SER A 210 1.64 10.38 -7.63
CA SER A 210 0.68 10.19 -6.53
C SER A 210 1.30 9.50 -5.31
N GLY A 211 2.25 8.57 -5.51
CA GLY A 211 2.65 7.65 -4.43
C GLY A 211 1.51 6.77 -3.89
N MET A 212 0.30 6.89 -4.45
CA MET A 212 -0.93 6.18 -4.08
C MET A 212 -1.26 5.12 -5.13
N CYS A 213 -0.98 5.41 -6.40
CA CYS A 213 -1.05 4.48 -7.51
C CYS A 213 0.36 3.97 -7.84
N THR A 214 0.47 2.69 -8.14
CA THR A 214 1.70 2.07 -8.65
C THR A 214 1.40 1.55 -10.04
N GLN A 215 2.22 1.93 -11.03
CA GLN A 215 2.11 1.38 -12.38
C GLN A 215 2.53 -0.08 -12.38
N ILE A 216 1.65 -0.97 -12.83
CA ILE A 216 1.89 -2.43 -12.86
C ILE A 216 2.33 -2.88 -14.25
N PHE A 217 1.78 -2.27 -15.30
CA PHE A 217 2.12 -2.59 -16.68
C PHE A 217 2.57 -1.33 -17.43
N LYS A 218 3.63 -1.48 -18.21
CA LYS A 218 3.99 -0.55 -19.27
C LYS A 218 3.91 -1.35 -20.57
N GLU A 219 3.08 -0.89 -21.50
CA GLU A 219 3.01 -1.49 -22.82
C GLU A 219 4.41 -1.40 -23.45
N GLN A 220 5.08 -2.55 -23.63
CA GLN A 220 6.32 -2.60 -24.38
C GLN A 220 5.94 -2.53 -25.86
N THR A 221 6.20 -1.40 -26.50
CA THR A 221 6.21 -1.29 -27.96
C THR A 221 7.43 -2.02 -28.52
N GLY A 222 7.37 -3.35 -28.52
CA GLY A 222 8.34 -4.19 -29.21
C GLY A 222 8.06 -4.19 -30.72
N ILE A 223 9.02 -3.77 -31.52
CA ILE A 223 9.00 -3.99 -32.97
C ILE A 223 9.11 -5.50 -33.20
N ILE A 224 8.05 -6.13 -33.70
CA ILE A 224 8.15 -7.49 -34.24
C ILE A 224 8.96 -7.38 -35.54
N LEU A 225 10.28 -7.54 -35.44
CA LEU A 225 11.10 -7.86 -36.60
C LEU A 225 10.77 -9.31 -36.96
N GLY A 226 9.81 -9.47 -37.88
CA GLY A 226 9.58 -10.75 -38.55
C GLY A 226 10.88 -11.19 -39.20
N THR A 227 11.42 -12.31 -38.74
CA THR A 227 12.45 -13.02 -39.49
C THR A 227 11.73 -13.90 -40.50
N THR A 228 11.99 -13.59 -41.78
CA THR A 228 11.60 -14.36 -42.97
C THR A 228 12.10 -15.79 -42.92
#